data_AF-A0A3C0VFU2-F1
#
_entry.id   AF-A0A3C0VFU2-F1
#
_cell.length_a   1.000
_cell.length_b   1.000
_cell.length_c   1.000
_cell.angle_alpha   90.00
_cell.angle_beta   90.00
_cell.angle_gamma   90.00
#
_symmetry.space_group_name_H-M   'P 1'
#
loop_
_entity.id
_entity.type
_entity.pdbx_description
1 polymer ?
#
loop_
_entity_poly.entity_id
_entity_poly.type
_entity_poly.pdbx_seq_one_letter_code
_entity_poly.pdbx_strand_id
1 'polypeptide(L)'
;MFATYYAPRGRIRLYRVAGELAQRYLSPNDLVIGIIGGEGAGKSTLIKGLFPGLELTNDDDGINVRPTPLFGFNPGDPFSGHTFHIDARYERAFHQQYEIVEAINAAVAHGRRVIIEHFDLICAALGFNAQVIFAIGEEIIVARPTVFGPFPDKIKAVVDKTITYRLMAHSAEDITSYILEQDYGYTRPVLHSDVRHGFVINFPEQPAIDLGELEKKVKAVIAKDVPIHPAGEDCIRVGDWEIRCTGTRTHVPSSGRIENFKLLREFKYDPLSKEYLLVGRVGKKQVIGFEDMADIAGLFEGNDNV
;
A
#
# COMPACT_ATOMS: atom_id res chain seq x y z
N MET A 1 -13.64 3.50 -15.05
CA MET A 1 -12.68 4.63 -14.92
C MET A 1 -11.61 4.23 -13.93
N PHE A 2 -10.34 4.54 -14.20
CA PHE A 2 -9.24 4.25 -13.28
C PHE A 2 -8.27 5.42 -13.17
N ALA A 3 -7.52 5.46 -12.08
CA ALA A 3 -6.41 6.39 -11.87
C ALA A 3 -5.32 5.73 -11.03
N THR A 4 -4.08 6.17 -11.24
CA THR A 4 -2.91 5.70 -10.48
C THR A 4 -2.24 6.87 -9.78
N TYR A 5 -1.83 6.64 -8.54
CA TYR A 5 -1.16 7.61 -7.68
C TYR A 5 0.09 6.98 -7.11
N TYR A 6 1.13 7.78 -6.87
CA TYR A 6 2.25 7.32 -6.04
C TYR A 6 1.72 6.94 -4.66
N ALA A 7 2.10 5.75 -4.17
CA ALA A 7 1.81 5.35 -2.81
C ALA A 7 2.93 5.84 -1.92
N PRO A 8 2.76 6.92 -1.15
CA PRO A 8 3.87 7.41 -0.37
C PRO A 8 4.23 6.46 0.76
N ARG A 9 5.48 6.51 1.20
CA ARG A 9 5.91 5.75 2.39
C ARG A 9 5.67 6.58 3.65
N GLY A 10 5.55 5.92 4.79
CA GLY A 10 5.26 6.58 6.06
C GLY A 10 3.79 7.01 6.24
N ARG A 11 3.35 6.86 7.49
CA ARG A 11 1.93 6.90 7.89
C ARG A 11 1.22 8.20 7.52
N ILE A 12 1.81 9.35 7.87
CA ILE A 12 1.18 10.67 7.65
C ILE A 12 1.04 11.02 6.16
N ARG A 13 2.04 10.69 5.34
CA ARG A 13 1.99 10.93 3.90
C ARG A 13 0.91 10.09 3.23
N LEU A 14 0.79 8.83 3.64
CA LEU A 14 -0.25 7.93 3.12
C LEU A 14 -1.64 8.39 3.54
N TYR A 15 -1.83 8.87 4.77
CA TYR A 15 -3.09 9.49 5.19
C TYR A 15 -3.47 10.70 4.33
N ARG A 16 -2.51 11.56 3.98
CA ARG A 16 -2.78 12.74 3.15
C ARG A 16 -3.29 12.35 1.76
N VAL A 17 -2.58 11.42 1.09
CA VAL A 17 -2.99 10.93 -0.22
C VAL A 17 -4.34 10.22 -0.13
N ALA A 18 -4.53 9.35 0.86
CA ALA A 18 -5.79 8.67 1.10
C ALA A 18 -6.97 9.64 1.30
N GLY A 19 -6.78 10.73 2.05
CA GLY A 19 -7.79 11.77 2.22
C GLY A 19 -8.16 12.48 0.90
N GLU A 20 -7.17 12.78 0.06
CA GLU A 20 -7.44 13.32 -1.29
C GLU A 20 -8.18 12.32 -2.17
N LEU A 21 -7.82 11.03 -2.11
CA LEU A 21 -8.51 9.97 -2.85
C LEU A 21 -9.95 9.79 -2.37
N ALA A 22 -10.18 9.84 -1.06
CA ALA A 22 -11.52 9.81 -0.48
C ALA A 22 -12.38 10.95 -1.02
N GLN A 23 -11.87 12.19 -1.01
CA GLN A 23 -12.59 13.35 -1.52
C GLN A 23 -12.90 13.27 -3.01
N ARG A 24 -12.01 12.68 -3.82
CA ARG A 24 -12.17 12.61 -5.28
C ARG A 24 -13.02 11.43 -5.75
N TYR A 25 -12.92 10.29 -5.08
CA TYR A 25 -13.43 9.03 -5.60
C TYR A 25 -14.54 8.40 -4.79
N LEU A 26 -14.75 8.77 -3.52
CA LEU A 26 -15.84 8.22 -2.72
C LEU A 26 -17.13 9.02 -2.90
N SER A 27 -18.23 8.28 -3.05
CA SER A 27 -19.60 8.79 -3.05
C SER A 27 -20.34 8.32 -1.80
N PRO A 28 -21.30 9.11 -1.28
CA PRO A 28 -22.19 8.66 -0.21
C PRO A 28 -22.90 7.33 -0.51
N ASN A 29 -23.15 7.02 -1.78
CA ASN A 29 -23.87 5.83 -2.22
C ASN A 29 -22.96 4.62 -2.54
N ASP A 30 -21.64 4.74 -2.38
CA ASP A 30 -20.75 3.59 -2.50
C ASP A 30 -20.93 2.69 -1.27
N LEU A 31 -21.63 1.57 -1.44
CA LEU A 31 -21.91 0.60 -0.38
C LEU A 31 -20.88 -0.50 -0.29
N VAL A 32 -20.27 -0.94 -1.39
CA VAL A 32 -19.23 -1.97 -1.40
C VAL A 32 -17.93 -1.37 -1.92
N ILE A 33 -16.93 -1.38 -1.06
CA ILE A 33 -15.62 -0.80 -1.31
C ILE A 33 -14.59 -1.92 -1.19
N GLY A 34 -13.94 -2.25 -2.30
CA GLY A 34 -12.90 -3.26 -2.34
C GLY A 34 -11.54 -2.68 -1.98
N ILE A 35 -10.80 -3.34 -1.11
CA ILE A 35 -9.41 -3.05 -0.81
C ILE A 35 -8.54 -4.23 -1.22
N ILE A 36 -7.52 -3.98 -2.05
CA ILE A 36 -6.61 -5.01 -2.56
C ILE A 36 -5.17 -4.61 -2.26
N GLY A 37 -4.34 -5.52 -1.77
CA GLY A 37 -2.93 -5.24 -1.56
C GLY A 37 -2.21 -6.36 -0.82
N GLY A 38 -0.91 -6.47 -1.09
CA GLY A 38 -0.05 -7.44 -0.42
C GLY A 38 0.09 -7.20 1.09
N GLU A 39 0.68 -8.16 1.79
CA GLU A 39 1.17 -7.95 3.15
C GLU A 39 2.24 -6.84 3.16
N GLY A 40 2.22 -6.01 4.19
CA GLY A 40 3.17 -4.89 4.29
C GLY A 40 2.95 -3.76 3.29
N ALA A 41 1.87 -3.78 2.49
CA ALA A 41 1.60 -2.72 1.51
C ALA A 41 1.15 -1.39 2.16
N GLY A 42 0.63 -1.46 3.40
CA GLY A 42 0.03 -0.32 4.10
C GLY A 42 -1.49 -0.22 3.91
N LYS A 43 -2.19 -1.36 3.77
CA LYS A 43 -3.66 -1.41 3.62
C LYS A 43 -4.38 -0.75 4.80
N SER A 44 -4.05 -1.13 6.03
CA SER A 44 -4.67 -0.57 7.24
C SER A 44 -4.50 0.95 7.29
N THR A 45 -3.31 1.44 6.97
CA THR A 45 -3.03 2.88 6.89
C THR A 45 -3.82 3.56 5.78
N LEU A 46 -3.92 2.94 4.60
CA LEU A 46 -4.74 3.45 3.51
C LEU A 46 -6.22 3.56 3.91
N ILE A 47 -6.77 2.52 4.55
CA ILE A 47 -8.18 2.50 4.99
C ILE A 47 -8.41 3.57 6.07
N LYS A 48 -7.55 3.67 7.08
CA LYS A 48 -7.63 4.71 8.13
C LYS A 48 -7.59 6.12 7.54
N GLY A 49 -6.86 6.32 6.43
CA GLY A 49 -6.84 7.60 5.71
C GLY A 49 -8.06 7.83 4.80
N LEU A 50 -8.60 6.79 4.18
CA LEU A 50 -9.81 6.86 3.34
C LEU A 50 -11.09 7.08 4.17
N PHE A 51 -11.13 6.46 5.37
CA PHE A 51 -12.27 6.46 6.29
C PHE A 51 -11.81 6.82 7.71
N PRO A 52 -11.49 8.10 7.98
CA PRO A 52 -11.08 8.53 9.31
C PRO A 52 -12.13 8.16 10.37
N GLY A 53 -11.69 7.54 11.46
CA GLY A 53 -12.55 7.10 12.56
C GLY A 53 -13.20 5.72 12.37
N LEU A 54 -12.96 5.03 11.24
CA LEU A 54 -13.37 3.64 11.07
C LEU A 54 -12.50 2.71 11.92
N GLU A 55 -13.13 1.89 12.75
CA GLU A 55 -12.47 0.80 13.46
C GLU A 55 -12.27 -0.38 12.51
N LEU A 56 -11.01 -0.81 12.37
CA LEU A 56 -10.67 -1.99 11.59
C LEU A 56 -10.84 -3.24 12.45
N THR A 57 -11.39 -4.29 11.85
CA THR A 57 -11.59 -5.59 12.51
C THR A 57 -10.29 -6.33 12.72
N ASN A 58 -9.31 -6.09 11.87
CA ASN A 58 -7.93 -6.48 12.03
C ASN A 58 -7.01 -5.37 11.49
N ASP A 59 -5.82 -5.19 12.04
CA ASP A 59 -4.90 -4.16 11.54
C ASP A 59 -3.41 -4.45 11.72
N ASP A 60 -2.61 -3.49 11.25
CA ASP A 60 -1.15 -3.53 11.29
C ASP A 60 -0.54 -3.42 12.71
N ASP A 61 -1.34 -3.17 13.73
CA ASP A 61 -0.91 -3.12 15.14
C ASP A 61 -1.28 -4.40 15.90
N GLY A 62 -1.89 -5.38 15.21
CA GLY A 62 -2.29 -6.66 15.81
C GLY A 62 -3.64 -6.58 16.55
N ILE A 63 -4.39 -5.49 16.37
CA ILE A 63 -5.76 -5.39 16.85
C ILE A 63 -6.60 -6.43 16.11
N ASN A 64 -7.45 -7.15 16.84
CA ASN A 64 -8.44 -8.06 16.28
C ASN A 64 -9.75 -7.88 17.04
N VAL A 65 -10.74 -7.22 16.44
CA VAL A 65 -12.08 -7.03 17.02
C VAL A 65 -12.91 -8.28 16.72
N ARG A 66 -13.32 -8.99 17.78
CA ARG A 66 -14.06 -10.25 17.67
C ARG A 66 -15.31 -10.25 18.56
N PRO A 67 -16.47 -10.73 18.06
CA PRO A 67 -16.72 -11.11 16.66
C PRO A 67 -16.66 -9.88 15.73
N THR A 68 -16.42 -10.12 14.44
CA THR A 68 -16.39 -9.03 13.46
C THR A 68 -17.77 -8.34 13.43
N PRO A 69 -17.86 -7.01 13.65
CA PRO A 69 -19.15 -6.33 13.87
C PRO A 69 -20.18 -6.53 12.76
N LEU A 70 -19.74 -6.78 11.52
CA LEU A 70 -20.61 -7.08 10.40
C LEU A 70 -21.52 -8.30 10.65
N PHE A 71 -21.03 -9.35 11.32
CA PHE A 71 -21.83 -10.55 11.61
C PHE A 71 -22.89 -10.32 12.68
N GLY A 72 -22.72 -9.30 13.52
CA GLY A 72 -23.72 -8.87 14.50
C GLY A 72 -24.72 -7.86 13.95
N PHE A 73 -24.64 -7.50 12.66
CA PHE A 73 -25.50 -6.49 12.06
C PHE A 73 -26.98 -6.89 12.16
N ASN A 74 -27.76 -6.04 12.83
CA ASN A 74 -29.21 -6.15 12.91
C ASN A 74 -29.85 -4.87 12.38
N PRO A 75 -30.65 -4.91 11.30
CA PRO A 75 -31.28 -3.71 10.75
C PRO A 75 -32.31 -3.07 11.69
N GLY A 76 -32.86 -3.83 12.64
CA GLY A 76 -33.79 -3.33 13.66
C GLY A 76 -33.10 -2.63 14.84
N ASP A 77 -31.77 -2.71 14.95
CA ASP A 77 -31.02 -2.02 16.00
C ASP A 77 -30.73 -0.57 15.58
N PRO A 78 -31.29 0.44 16.28
CA PRO A 78 -31.03 1.85 15.99
C PRO A 78 -29.57 2.27 16.24
N PHE A 79 -28.80 1.48 16.98
CA PHE A 79 -27.38 1.72 17.26
C PHE A 79 -26.43 0.94 16.33
N SER A 80 -26.98 0.22 15.35
CA SER A 80 -26.17 -0.53 14.37
C SER A 80 -25.24 0.39 13.56
N GLY A 81 -24.04 -0.11 13.30
CA GLY A 81 -23.04 0.60 12.50
C GLY A 81 -23.54 0.94 11.09
N HIS A 82 -23.01 2.04 10.53
CA HIS A 82 -23.33 2.48 9.17
C HIS A 82 -22.25 2.10 8.15
N THR A 83 -21.03 1.86 8.61
CA THR A 83 -19.91 1.42 7.81
C THR A 83 -19.21 0.29 8.56
N PHE A 84 -19.02 -0.83 7.88
CA PHE A 84 -18.35 -2.01 8.41
C PHE A 84 -17.03 -2.23 7.69
N HIS A 85 -16.06 -2.73 8.43
CA HIS A 85 -14.81 -3.27 7.90
C HIS A 85 -14.85 -4.80 7.98
N ILE A 86 -14.30 -5.48 6.99
CA ILE A 86 -14.06 -6.91 7.02
C ILE A 86 -12.82 -7.26 6.19
N ASP A 87 -12.00 -8.17 6.71
CA ASP A 87 -10.95 -8.82 5.93
C ASP A 87 -11.43 -10.21 5.50
N ALA A 88 -11.74 -10.35 4.22
CA ALA A 88 -12.29 -11.60 3.68
C ALA A 88 -11.31 -12.77 3.80
N ARG A 89 -9.99 -12.52 3.71
CA ARG A 89 -8.98 -13.58 3.86
C ARG A 89 -8.94 -14.08 5.29
N TYR A 90 -8.96 -13.16 6.25
CA TYR A 90 -8.90 -13.48 7.67
C TYR A 90 -10.19 -14.17 8.15
N GLU A 91 -11.37 -13.69 7.72
CA GLU A 91 -12.64 -14.27 8.14
C GLU A 91 -12.90 -15.68 7.61
N ARG A 92 -12.36 -16.02 6.43
CA ARG A 92 -12.45 -17.38 5.88
C ARG A 92 -11.78 -18.46 6.73
N ALA A 93 -10.94 -18.09 7.70
CA ALA A 93 -10.39 -19.04 8.67
C ALA A 93 -11.41 -19.44 9.76
N PHE A 94 -12.52 -18.71 9.90
CA PHE A 94 -13.49 -18.88 10.98
C PHE A 94 -14.93 -19.06 10.48
N HIS A 95 -15.23 -18.54 9.29
CA HIS A 95 -16.56 -18.57 8.67
C HIS A 95 -16.50 -19.24 7.30
N GLN A 96 -17.57 -19.95 6.97
CA GLN A 96 -17.79 -20.43 5.62
C GLN A 96 -18.03 -19.25 4.68
N GLN A 97 -17.64 -19.41 3.41
CA GLN A 97 -17.71 -18.33 2.44
C GLN A 97 -19.13 -17.79 2.23
N TYR A 98 -20.16 -18.65 2.33
CA TYR A 98 -21.54 -18.22 2.22
C TYR A 98 -21.97 -17.33 3.40
N GLU A 99 -21.50 -17.59 4.62
CA GLU A 99 -21.82 -16.78 5.80
C GLU A 99 -21.28 -15.35 5.66
N ILE A 100 -20.06 -15.22 5.10
CA ILE A 100 -19.45 -13.91 4.80
C ILE A 100 -20.28 -13.17 3.75
N VAL A 101 -20.67 -13.84 2.67
CA VAL A 101 -21.49 -13.27 1.59
C VAL A 101 -22.87 -12.84 2.11
N GLU A 102 -23.52 -13.66 2.93
CA GLU A 102 -24.82 -13.34 3.53
C GLU A 102 -24.73 -12.11 4.42
N ALA A 103 -23.70 -12.00 5.27
CA ALA A 103 -23.50 -10.84 6.14
C ALA A 103 -23.26 -9.55 5.33
N ILE A 104 -22.43 -9.61 4.28
CA ILE A 104 -22.20 -8.47 3.37
C ILE A 104 -23.51 -8.06 2.68
N ASN A 105 -24.23 -9.02 2.09
CA ASN A 105 -25.47 -8.76 1.37
C ASN A 105 -26.57 -8.20 2.30
N ALA A 106 -26.68 -8.73 3.53
CA ALA A 106 -27.62 -8.23 4.52
C ALA A 106 -27.34 -6.76 4.86
N ALA A 107 -26.08 -6.39 5.11
CA ALA A 107 -25.69 -5.01 5.38
C ALA A 107 -25.97 -4.08 4.18
N VAL A 108 -25.55 -4.49 2.97
CA VAL A 108 -25.72 -3.71 1.73
C VAL A 108 -27.20 -3.51 1.38
N ALA A 109 -28.03 -4.55 1.52
CA ALA A 109 -29.48 -4.48 1.27
C ALA A 109 -30.18 -3.46 2.18
N HIS A 110 -29.60 -3.15 3.33
CA HIS A 110 -30.09 -2.13 4.28
C HIS A 110 -29.31 -0.80 4.18
N GLY A 111 -28.64 -0.55 3.05
CA GLY A 111 -27.94 0.71 2.79
C GLY A 111 -26.71 0.93 3.66
N ARG A 112 -26.13 -0.13 4.23
CA ARG A 112 -24.89 -0.05 5.02
C ARG A 112 -23.68 -0.23 4.11
N ARG A 113 -22.64 0.55 4.36
CA ARG A 113 -21.37 0.44 3.64
C ARG A 113 -20.53 -0.69 4.23
N VAL A 114 -19.86 -1.46 3.38
CA VAL A 114 -18.91 -2.51 3.75
C VAL A 114 -17.61 -2.30 2.97
N ILE A 115 -16.52 -2.15 3.72
CA ILE A 115 -15.15 -2.05 3.22
C ILE A 115 -14.52 -3.43 3.39
N ILE A 116 -14.08 -4.01 2.27
CA ILE A 116 -13.70 -5.41 2.19
C ILE A 116 -12.23 -5.51 1.77
N GLU A 117 -11.35 -5.91 2.69
CA GLU A 117 -9.99 -6.31 2.34
C GLU A 117 -9.95 -7.68 1.66
N HIS A 118 -8.98 -7.85 0.76
CA HIS A 118 -8.83 -9.03 -0.09
C HIS A 118 -10.10 -9.28 -0.93
N PHE A 119 -10.65 -8.19 -1.50
CA PHE A 119 -11.90 -8.22 -2.27
C PHE A 119 -11.85 -9.19 -3.46
N ASP A 120 -10.68 -9.40 -4.05
CA ASP A 120 -10.41 -10.41 -5.06
C ASP A 120 -10.89 -11.82 -4.65
N LEU A 121 -10.78 -12.17 -3.38
CA LEU A 121 -11.14 -13.50 -2.88
C LEU A 121 -12.65 -13.73 -2.73
N ILE A 122 -13.46 -12.67 -2.72
CA ILE A 122 -14.90 -12.76 -2.43
C ILE A 122 -15.78 -12.25 -3.58
N CYS A 123 -15.24 -11.43 -4.50
CA CYS A 123 -16.02 -10.79 -5.57
C CYS A 123 -16.85 -11.79 -6.39
N ALA A 124 -16.27 -12.94 -6.76
CA ALA A 124 -16.98 -13.96 -7.53
C ALA A 124 -18.20 -14.53 -6.79
N ALA A 125 -18.11 -14.68 -5.47
CA ALA A 125 -19.18 -15.24 -4.65
C ALA A 125 -20.27 -14.22 -4.28
N LEU A 126 -19.94 -12.93 -4.24
CA LEU A 126 -20.93 -11.86 -4.13
C LEU A 126 -21.82 -11.76 -5.37
N GLY A 127 -21.32 -12.18 -6.55
CA GLY A 127 -22.06 -12.10 -7.81
C GLY A 127 -22.12 -10.69 -8.42
N PHE A 128 -21.45 -9.71 -7.81
CA PHE A 128 -21.30 -8.36 -8.32
C PHE A 128 -19.94 -7.76 -7.90
N ASN A 129 -19.55 -6.67 -8.57
CA ASN A 129 -18.28 -5.98 -8.31
C ASN A 129 -18.47 -4.82 -7.34
N ALA A 130 -17.39 -4.37 -6.68
CA ALA A 130 -17.42 -3.21 -5.80
C ALA A 130 -17.72 -1.92 -6.60
N GLN A 131 -18.38 -0.94 -5.99
CA GLN A 131 -18.59 0.36 -6.65
C GLN A 131 -17.26 1.12 -6.85
N VAL A 132 -16.29 0.87 -5.97
CA VAL A 132 -14.93 1.40 -6.05
C VAL A 132 -13.96 0.41 -5.43
N ILE A 133 -12.80 0.26 -6.07
CA ILE A 133 -11.68 -0.55 -5.60
C ILE A 133 -10.48 0.38 -5.38
N PHE A 134 -9.90 0.32 -4.20
CA PHE A 134 -8.58 0.87 -3.91
C PHE A 134 -7.58 -0.27 -3.78
N ALA A 135 -6.51 -0.22 -4.56
CA ALA A 135 -5.45 -1.20 -4.48
C ALA A 135 -4.11 -0.55 -4.20
N ILE A 136 -3.30 -1.15 -3.34
CA ILE A 136 -1.99 -0.61 -2.95
C ILE A 136 -0.90 -1.66 -3.18
N GLY A 137 0.04 -1.30 -4.07
CA GLY A 137 1.31 -1.97 -4.30
C GLY A 137 2.41 -0.93 -4.19
N GLU A 138 3.24 -0.77 -5.22
CA GLU A 138 4.14 0.40 -5.33
C GLU A 138 3.39 1.73 -5.51
N GLU A 139 2.26 1.65 -6.20
CA GLU A 139 1.35 2.75 -6.47
C GLU A 139 -0.03 2.41 -5.87
N ILE A 140 -0.84 3.44 -5.68
CA ILE A 140 -2.26 3.29 -5.35
C ILE A 140 -3.04 3.32 -6.66
N ILE A 141 -3.78 2.27 -6.93
CA ILE A 141 -4.72 2.19 -8.05
C ILE A 141 -6.11 2.44 -7.49
N VAL A 142 -6.85 3.37 -8.11
CA VAL A 142 -8.27 3.58 -7.84
C VAL A 142 -9.05 3.19 -9.08
N ALA A 143 -10.00 2.28 -8.94
CA ALA A 143 -10.82 1.81 -10.04
C ALA A 143 -12.30 1.84 -9.67
N ARG A 144 -13.13 2.36 -10.59
CA ARG A 144 -14.57 2.11 -10.60
C ARG A 144 -14.85 1.07 -11.68
N PRO A 145 -15.00 -0.20 -11.30
CA PRO A 145 -15.16 -1.28 -12.26
C PRO A 145 -16.54 -1.25 -12.89
N THR A 146 -16.62 -1.85 -14.08
CA THR A 146 -17.87 -2.12 -14.80
C THR A 146 -17.99 -3.61 -15.05
N VAL A 147 -19.03 -4.05 -15.77
CA VAL A 147 -19.12 -5.44 -16.25
C VAL A 147 -17.95 -5.84 -17.15
N PHE A 148 -17.24 -4.87 -17.73
CA PHE A 148 -16.03 -5.07 -18.54
C PHE A 148 -14.72 -4.87 -17.75
N GLY A 149 -14.80 -4.71 -16.43
CA GLY A 149 -13.65 -4.51 -15.55
C GLY A 149 -13.28 -3.05 -15.28
N PRO A 150 -12.06 -2.79 -14.76
CA PRO A 150 -11.02 -3.79 -14.46
C PRO A 150 -11.49 -4.80 -13.40
N PHE A 151 -11.11 -6.06 -13.57
CA PHE A 151 -11.47 -7.13 -12.64
C PHE A 151 -10.54 -7.16 -11.42
N PRO A 152 -11.03 -7.47 -10.21
CA PRO A 152 -10.22 -7.53 -8.99
C PRO A 152 -8.93 -8.35 -9.13
N ASP A 153 -8.99 -9.52 -9.78
CA ASP A 153 -7.82 -10.39 -9.97
C ASP A 153 -6.72 -9.76 -10.83
N LYS A 154 -7.11 -8.98 -11.84
CA LYS A 154 -6.16 -8.25 -12.70
C LYS A 154 -5.50 -7.11 -11.93
N ILE A 155 -6.27 -6.39 -11.12
CA ILE A 155 -5.75 -5.35 -10.22
C ILE A 155 -4.77 -5.99 -9.21
N LYS A 156 -5.15 -7.12 -8.61
CA LYS A 156 -4.31 -7.89 -7.70
C LYS A 156 -2.98 -8.28 -8.33
N ALA A 157 -3.01 -8.83 -9.55
CA ALA A 157 -1.79 -9.23 -10.25
C ALA A 157 -0.81 -8.07 -10.44
N VAL A 158 -1.28 -6.84 -10.65
CA VAL A 158 -0.42 -5.65 -10.76
C VAL A 158 0.17 -5.25 -9.41
N VAL A 159 -0.65 -5.16 -8.36
CA VAL A 159 -0.13 -4.76 -7.04
C VAL A 159 0.80 -5.80 -6.44
N ASP A 160 0.55 -7.10 -6.67
CA ASP A 160 1.42 -8.19 -6.22
C ASP A 160 2.78 -8.19 -6.94
N LYS A 161 2.84 -7.79 -8.22
CA LYS A 161 4.12 -7.64 -8.93
C LYS A 161 4.91 -6.42 -8.44
N THR A 162 4.22 -5.35 -8.05
CA THR A 162 4.87 -4.07 -7.74
C THR A 162 5.21 -3.90 -6.25
N ILE A 163 4.54 -4.62 -5.35
CA ILE A 163 4.77 -4.51 -3.89
C ILE A 163 6.24 -4.73 -3.49
N THR A 164 6.96 -5.64 -4.16
CA THR A 164 8.38 -5.88 -3.90
C THR A 164 9.22 -4.60 -4.04
N TYR A 165 8.92 -3.75 -5.02
CA TYR A 165 9.65 -2.49 -5.21
C TYR A 165 9.36 -1.48 -4.10
N ARG A 166 8.14 -1.47 -3.55
CA ARG A 166 7.80 -0.67 -2.37
C ARG A 166 8.61 -1.09 -1.16
N LEU A 167 8.63 -2.39 -0.85
CA LEU A 167 9.33 -2.94 0.30
C LEU A 167 10.85 -2.70 0.20
N MET A 168 11.43 -2.92 -0.98
CA MET A 168 12.85 -2.64 -1.23
C MET A 168 13.17 -1.16 -1.09
N ALA A 169 12.36 -0.27 -1.68
CA ALA A 169 12.62 1.16 -1.66
C ALA A 169 12.56 1.72 -0.23
N HIS A 170 11.58 1.30 0.56
CA HIS A 170 11.45 1.75 1.95
C HIS A 170 12.59 1.23 2.84
N SER A 171 12.98 -0.03 2.65
CA SER A 171 14.13 -0.60 3.38
C SER A 171 15.43 0.10 3.02
N ALA A 172 15.63 0.43 1.74
CA ALA A 172 16.81 1.17 1.28
C ALA A 172 16.80 2.64 1.76
N GLU A 173 15.64 3.29 1.80
CA GLU A 173 15.42 4.63 2.34
C GLU A 173 15.83 4.69 3.81
N ASP A 174 15.41 3.72 4.63
CA ASP A 174 15.70 3.70 6.06
C ASP A 174 17.18 3.38 6.36
N ILE A 175 17.78 2.42 5.64
CA ILE A 175 19.22 2.14 5.74
C ILE A 175 20.03 3.38 5.35
N THR A 176 19.65 4.06 4.26
CA THR A 176 20.35 5.27 3.79
C THR A 176 20.20 6.40 4.80
N SER A 177 18.99 6.62 5.32
CA SER A 177 18.70 7.65 6.32
C SER A 177 19.47 7.41 7.62
N TYR A 178 19.59 6.15 8.06
CA TYR A 178 20.37 5.83 9.26
C TYR A 178 21.87 6.14 9.07
N ILE A 179 22.46 5.77 7.93
CA ILE A 179 23.87 6.09 7.64
C ILE A 179 24.09 7.60 7.54
N LEU A 180 23.14 8.34 6.94
CA LEU A 180 23.18 9.80 6.89
C LEU A 180 23.17 10.42 8.30
N GLU A 181 22.39 9.87 9.21
CA GLU A 181 22.33 10.32 10.59
C GLU A 181 23.63 10.03 11.33
N GLN A 182 24.14 8.79 11.27
CA GLN A 182 25.31 8.36 12.04
C GLN A 182 26.62 8.96 11.52
N ASP A 183 26.82 8.96 10.20
CA ASP A 183 28.14 9.26 9.61
C ASP A 183 28.25 10.71 9.11
N TYR A 184 27.11 11.35 8.82
CA TYR A 184 27.06 12.70 8.25
C TYR A 184 26.34 13.71 9.14
N GLY A 185 25.73 13.27 10.26
CA GLY A 185 25.02 14.15 11.20
C GLY A 185 23.72 14.74 10.66
N TYR A 186 23.18 14.20 9.55
CA TYR A 186 21.88 14.62 9.02
C TYR A 186 20.79 13.85 9.75
N THR A 187 20.19 14.48 10.75
CA THR A 187 18.98 13.95 11.38
C THR A 187 17.86 13.91 10.35
N ARG A 188 17.05 12.85 10.43
CA ARG A 188 16.07 12.46 9.42
C ARG A 188 15.21 13.66 8.99
N PRO A 189 15.30 14.12 7.72
CA PRO A 189 14.48 15.22 7.25
C PRO A 189 13.00 14.82 7.21
N VAL A 190 12.13 15.82 7.41
CA VAL A 190 10.68 15.66 7.58
C VAL A 190 9.97 15.25 6.29
N LEU A 191 10.63 15.41 5.13
CA LEU A 191 10.03 15.23 3.81
C LEU A 191 10.86 14.27 2.95
N HIS A 192 10.23 13.16 2.62
CA HIS A 192 10.69 12.25 1.59
C HIS A 192 9.67 12.30 0.43
N SER A 193 10.17 12.34 -0.80
CA SER A 193 9.36 12.25 -2.01
C SER A 193 9.49 10.86 -2.62
N ASP A 194 8.44 10.37 -3.28
CA ASP A 194 8.38 9.01 -3.77
C ASP A 194 8.55 8.99 -5.29
N VAL A 195 9.58 8.29 -5.74
CA VAL A 195 9.83 8.00 -7.15
C VAL A 195 9.59 6.51 -7.41
N ARG A 196 9.18 6.18 -8.63
CA ARG A 196 9.03 4.78 -9.05
C ARG A 196 10.36 4.04 -8.91
N HIS A 197 10.30 2.89 -8.26
CA HIS A 197 11.40 2.00 -7.92
C HIS A 197 12.52 2.71 -7.16
N GLY A 198 12.17 3.58 -6.20
CA GLY A 198 13.15 4.34 -5.45
C GLY A 198 12.55 5.23 -4.36
N PHE A 199 13.39 6.09 -3.80
CA PHE A 199 13.04 7.05 -2.75
C PHE A 199 13.79 8.36 -2.99
N VAL A 200 13.30 9.43 -2.37
CA VAL A 200 13.95 10.74 -2.37
C VAL A 200 14.08 11.25 -0.93
N ILE A 201 15.26 11.77 -0.59
CA ILE A 201 15.53 12.46 0.68
C ILE A 201 15.81 13.93 0.37
N ASN A 202 15.05 14.82 1.00
CA ASN A 202 15.14 16.26 0.75
C ASN A 202 16.07 16.94 1.76
N PHE A 203 16.86 17.89 1.28
CA PHE A 203 17.75 18.74 2.09
C PHE A 203 17.45 20.21 1.80
N PRO A 204 17.31 21.07 2.83
CA PRO A 204 17.04 22.50 2.64
C PRO A 204 18.21 23.24 2.00
N GLU A 205 19.42 22.73 2.19
CA GLU A 205 20.68 23.26 1.63
C GLU A 205 21.46 22.12 0.99
N GLN A 206 22.40 22.44 0.11
CA GLN A 206 23.21 21.43 -0.57
C GLN A 206 24.08 20.70 0.48
N PRO A 207 23.86 19.39 0.72
CA PRO A 207 24.57 18.70 1.78
C PRO A 207 25.99 18.32 1.33
N ALA A 208 26.93 18.33 2.26
CA ALA A 208 28.33 17.95 2.04
C ALA A 208 28.51 16.44 2.20
N ILE A 209 27.89 15.66 1.30
CA ILE A 209 27.89 14.19 1.33
C ILE A 209 28.66 13.65 0.12
N ASP A 210 29.58 12.71 0.36
CA ASP A 210 30.17 11.91 -0.72
C ASP A 210 29.18 10.80 -1.12
N LEU A 211 28.48 11.02 -2.23
CA LEU A 211 27.48 10.08 -2.75
C LEU A 211 28.07 8.72 -3.13
N GLY A 212 29.35 8.68 -3.54
CA GLY A 212 30.03 7.43 -3.87
C GLY A 212 30.37 6.61 -2.63
N GLU A 213 30.73 7.29 -1.55
CA GLU A 213 30.97 6.68 -0.24
C GLU A 213 29.68 6.20 0.42
N LEU A 214 28.65 7.04 0.43
CA LEU A 214 27.31 6.69 0.92
C LEU A 214 26.74 5.47 0.19
N GLU A 215 26.82 5.44 -1.15
CA GLU A 215 26.35 4.28 -1.92
C GLU A 215 27.11 3.00 -1.54
N LYS A 216 28.43 3.08 -1.35
CA LYS A 216 29.25 1.92 -0.93
C LYS A 216 28.84 1.42 0.45
N LYS A 217 28.57 2.31 1.41
CA LYS A 217 28.14 1.94 2.76
C LYS A 217 26.78 1.24 2.75
N VAL A 218 25.79 1.79 2.04
CA VAL A 218 24.48 1.14 1.90
C VAL A 218 24.61 -0.23 1.24
N LYS A 219 25.40 -0.34 0.16
CA LYS A 219 25.68 -1.62 -0.49
C LYS A 219 26.38 -2.63 0.42
N ALA A 220 27.26 -2.18 1.31
CA ALA A 220 27.90 -3.06 2.28
C ALA A 220 26.88 -3.64 3.28
N VAL A 221 25.87 -2.88 3.71
CA VAL A 221 24.77 -3.38 4.55
C VAL A 221 23.91 -4.38 3.79
N ILE A 222 23.57 -4.08 2.53
CA ILE A 222 22.82 -4.99 1.64
C ILE A 222 23.58 -6.30 1.46
N ALA A 223 24.88 -6.24 1.20
CA ALA A 223 25.73 -7.41 0.98
C ALA A 223 25.88 -8.30 2.23
N LYS A 224 25.72 -7.75 3.44
CA LYS A 224 25.71 -8.51 4.69
C LYS A 224 24.42 -9.29 4.92
N ASP A 225 23.35 -9.00 4.17
CA ASP A 225 22.04 -9.65 4.27
C ASP A 225 21.48 -9.71 5.71
N VAL A 226 21.55 -8.58 6.42
CA VAL A 226 21.08 -8.50 7.82
C VAL A 226 19.55 -8.54 7.88
N PRO A 227 18.96 -9.16 8.92
CA PRO A 227 17.52 -9.26 9.07
C PRO A 227 16.87 -7.90 9.31
N ILE A 228 15.65 -7.71 8.79
CA ILE A 228 14.83 -6.51 8.99
C ILE A 228 13.47 -6.92 9.55
N HIS A 229 13.08 -6.36 10.69
CA HIS A 229 11.83 -6.71 11.37
C HIS A 229 11.31 -5.57 12.26
N PRO A 230 10.00 -5.51 12.54
CA PRO A 230 9.45 -4.55 13.51
C PRO A 230 10.10 -4.69 14.89
N ALA A 231 10.34 -3.56 15.55
CA ALA A 231 11.00 -3.49 16.86
C ALA A 231 10.29 -2.48 17.78
N GLY A 232 8.99 -2.69 18.01
CA GLY A 232 8.13 -1.80 18.80
C GLY A 232 7.32 -0.84 17.95
N GLU A 233 6.75 0.17 18.61
CA GLU A 233 5.93 1.19 17.95
C GLU A 233 6.80 2.16 17.15
N ASP A 234 6.44 2.37 15.89
CA ASP A 234 7.15 3.26 14.96
C ASP A 234 8.68 3.00 14.90
N CYS A 235 9.12 1.75 15.06
CA CYS A 235 10.51 1.33 15.04
C CYS A 235 10.71 -0.01 14.32
N ILE A 236 11.85 -0.13 13.62
CA ILE A 236 12.33 -1.36 13.00
C ILE A 236 13.75 -1.66 13.49
N ARG A 237 14.12 -2.94 13.43
CA ARG A 237 15.49 -3.39 13.67
C ARG A 237 16.09 -3.93 12.37
N VAL A 238 17.27 -3.42 12.02
CA VAL A 238 18.06 -3.80 10.83
C VAL A 238 19.42 -4.32 11.32
N GLY A 239 19.56 -5.64 11.43
CA GLY A 239 20.68 -6.24 12.15
C GLY A 239 20.71 -5.74 13.61
N ASP A 240 21.77 -5.02 13.98
CA ASP A 240 21.94 -4.43 15.32
C ASP A 240 21.41 -2.99 15.42
N TRP A 241 20.92 -2.42 14.32
CA TRP A 241 20.45 -1.03 14.29
C TRP A 241 18.98 -0.95 14.67
N GLU A 242 18.64 -0.04 15.56
CA GLU A 242 17.26 0.38 15.79
C GLU A 242 17.00 1.68 15.04
N ILE A 243 16.02 1.65 14.13
CA ILE A 243 15.68 2.76 13.25
C ILE A 243 14.23 3.11 13.47
N ARG A 244 13.93 4.38 13.75
CA ARG A 244 12.54 4.86 13.81
C ARG A 244 11.92 4.69 12.42
N CYS A 245 10.73 4.11 12.31
CA CYS A 245 9.99 4.00 11.06
C CYS A 245 8.49 3.81 11.32
N THR A 246 7.65 4.66 10.72
CA THR A 246 6.18 4.55 10.86
C THR A 246 5.54 3.48 9.97
N GLY A 247 6.32 2.90 9.05
CA GLY A 247 5.90 1.84 8.13
C GLY A 247 6.52 0.50 8.48
N THR A 248 6.48 0.09 9.75
CA THR A 248 7.28 -1.04 10.30
C THR A 248 7.09 -2.37 9.58
N ARG A 249 5.94 -2.59 8.92
CA ARG A 249 5.65 -3.79 8.11
C ARG A 249 5.95 -3.63 6.62
N THR A 250 6.34 -2.44 6.16
CA THR A 250 6.63 -2.11 4.75
C THR A 250 8.10 -2.35 4.41
N HIS A 251 8.66 -3.49 4.82
CA HIS A 251 10.07 -3.81 4.60
C HIS A 251 10.26 -5.18 3.95
N VAL A 252 11.37 -5.33 3.23
CA VAL A 252 11.85 -6.67 2.87
C VAL A 252 12.38 -7.35 4.13
N PRO A 253 12.31 -8.70 4.24
CA PRO A 253 12.69 -9.39 5.48
C PRO A 253 14.19 -9.36 5.79
N SER A 254 15.04 -9.02 4.81
CA SER A 254 16.48 -8.88 4.98
C SER A 254 17.07 -7.88 3.99
N SER A 255 18.19 -7.26 4.33
CA SER A 255 18.82 -6.22 3.50
C SER A 255 19.29 -6.75 2.15
N GLY A 256 19.65 -8.04 2.02
CA GLY A 256 20.10 -8.65 0.78
C GLY A 256 18.99 -8.86 -0.24
N ARG A 257 17.72 -8.72 0.15
CA ARG A 257 16.56 -8.67 -0.76
C ARG A 257 16.46 -7.34 -1.52
N ILE A 258 17.23 -6.33 -1.14
CA ILE A 258 17.29 -5.06 -1.87
C ILE A 258 18.17 -5.25 -3.11
N GLU A 259 17.53 -5.37 -4.26
CA GLU A 259 18.23 -5.59 -5.52
C GLU A 259 18.56 -4.28 -6.25
N ASN A 260 19.67 -4.27 -7.01
CA ASN A 260 20.03 -3.19 -7.95
C ASN A 260 20.06 -1.77 -7.33
N PHE A 261 20.42 -1.66 -6.05
CA PHE A 261 20.51 -0.36 -5.37
C PHE A 261 21.54 0.57 -6.03
N LYS A 262 21.11 1.81 -6.31
CA LYS A 262 21.97 2.89 -6.83
C LYS A 262 21.51 4.26 -6.32
N LEU A 263 22.46 5.14 -6.04
CA LEU A 263 22.20 6.57 -5.85
C LEU A 263 22.44 7.31 -7.16
N LEU A 264 21.66 8.37 -7.40
CA LEU A 264 21.99 9.33 -8.43
C LEU A 264 23.31 10.03 -8.06
N ARG A 265 24.21 10.23 -9.03
CA ARG A 265 25.56 10.76 -8.79
C ARG A 265 25.62 12.24 -8.45
N GLU A 266 24.48 12.91 -8.42
CA GLU A 266 24.35 14.32 -8.11
C GLU A 266 23.05 14.56 -7.35
N PHE A 267 23.04 15.58 -6.49
CA PHE A 267 21.82 16.11 -5.92
C PHE A 267 21.04 16.85 -7.01
N LYS A 268 19.73 16.62 -7.06
CA LYS A 268 18.84 17.39 -7.95
C LYS A 268 18.27 18.55 -7.16
N TYR A 269 18.47 19.77 -7.65
CA TYR A 269 17.84 20.95 -7.06
C TYR A 269 16.42 21.12 -7.62
N ASP A 270 15.42 21.18 -6.74
CA ASP A 270 14.05 21.56 -7.11
C ASP A 270 13.86 23.08 -6.92
N PRO A 271 13.67 23.86 -8.00
CA PRO A 271 13.48 25.31 -7.88
C PRO A 271 12.15 25.70 -7.24
N LEU A 272 11.14 24.81 -7.21
CA LEU A 272 9.83 25.11 -6.62
C LEU A 272 9.86 24.97 -5.10
N SER A 273 10.35 23.83 -4.59
CA SER A 273 10.51 23.65 -3.14
C SER A 273 11.76 24.33 -2.58
N LYS A 274 12.73 24.68 -3.45
CA LYS A 274 14.06 25.21 -3.11
C LYS A 274 14.88 24.22 -2.27
N GLU A 275 14.76 22.93 -2.56
CA GLU A 275 15.44 21.86 -1.84
C GLU A 275 16.38 21.09 -2.76
N TYR A 276 17.39 20.45 -2.17
CA TYR A 276 18.28 19.49 -2.82
C TYR A 276 17.79 18.07 -2.55
N LEU A 277 17.70 17.28 -3.61
CA LEU A 277 17.10 15.95 -3.60
C LEU A 277 18.19 14.89 -3.79
N LEU A 278 18.35 14.03 -2.79
CA LEU A 278 19.07 12.76 -2.92
C LEU A 278 18.10 11.71 -3.46
N VAL A 279 18.43 11.10 -4.59
CA VAL A 279 17.57 10.08 -5.22
C VAL A 279 18.23 8.71 -5.15
N GLY A 280 17.56 7.78 -4.48
CA GLY A 280 17.92 6.37 -4.46
C GLY A 280 16.99 5.54 -5.34
N ARG A 281 17.53 4.51 -6.00
CA ARG A 281 16.78 3.57 -6.83
C ARG A 281 17.07 2.13 -6.43
N VAL A 282 16.07 1.28 -6.59
CA VAL A 282 16.11 -0.17 -6.36
C VAL A 282 15.48 -0.90 -7.54
N GLY A 283 15.72 -2.20 -7.64
CA GLY A 283 15.12 -3.05 -8.65
C GLY A 283 15.59 -2.77 -10.08
N LYS A 284 15.10 -3.59 -11.01
CA LYS A 284 15.32 -3.38 -12.45
C LYS A 284 14.29 -2.41 -12.99
N LYS A 285 14.62 -1.71 -14.08
CA LYS A 285 13.66 -0.89 -14.82
C LYS A 285 12.64 -1.84 -15.48
N GLN A 286 11.48 -2.01 -14.87
CA GLN A 286 10.34 -2.68 -15.50
C GLN A 286 9.25 -1.65 -15.80
N VAL A 287 8.73 -1.68 -17.01
CA VAL A 287 7.48 -1.00 -17.35
C VAL A 287 6.37 -1.98 -17.02
N ILE A 288 6.00 -2.05 -15.76
CA ILE A 288 4.70 -2.63 -15.37
C ILE A 288 3.69 -1.50 -15.55
N GLY A 289 2.76 -1.68 -16.48
CA GLY A 289 1.86 -0.63 -16.95
C GLY A 289 0.42 -1.09 -17.06
N PHE A 290 -0.48 -0.15 -17.33
CA PHE A 290 -1.91 -0.38 -17.41
C PHE A 290 -2.34 -1.33 -18.55
N GLU A 291 -1.48 -1.51 -19.55
CA GLU A 291 -1.66 -2.46 -20.65
C GLU A 291 -1.87 -3.90 -20.15
N ASP A 292 -1.33 -4.25 -18.98
CA ASP A 292 -1.52 -5.56 -18.34
C ASP A 292 -2.92 -5.75 -17.70
N MET A 293 -3.70 -4.67 -17.50
CA MET A 293 -5.02 -4.71 -16.86
C MET A 293 -6.20 -4.67 -17.84
N ALA A 294 -5.98 -4.16 -19.05
CA ALA A 294 -7.02 -4.01 -20.07
C ALA A 294 -7.05 -5.25 -20.98
N ASP A 295 -7.72 -6.30 -20.54
CA ASP A 295 -7.90 -7.51 -21.35
C ASP A 295 -9.11 -7.34 -22.30
N ILE A 296 -8.96 -6.47 -23.31
CA ILE A 296 -9.98 -6.32 -24.37
C ILE A 296 -9.92 -7.51 -25.34
N ALA A 297 -8.76 -8.18 -25.47
CA ALA A 297 -8.58 -9.30 -26.38
C ALA A 297 -9.39 -10.54 -25.95
N GLY A 298 -9.45 -10.85 -24.66
CA GLY A 298 -10.24 -11.98 -24.13
C GLY A 298 -11.75 -11.87 -24.30
N LEU A 299 -12.28 -10.69 -24.68
CA LEU A 299 -13.71 -10.48 -24.98
C LEU A 299 -14.07 -10.81 -26.44
N PHE A 300 -13.07 -10.99 -27.32
CA PHE A 300 -13.27 -11.32 -28.74
C PHE A 300 -12.88 -12.76 -29.09
N GLU A 301 -12.36 -13.54 -28.14
CA GLU A 301 -12.13 -14.99 -28.32
C GLU A 301 -13.45 -15.76 -28.11
N GLY A 302 -14.39 -15.57 -29.05
CA GLY A 302 -15.67 -16.25 -29.09
C GLY A 302 -16.18 -16.41 -30.52
N ASN A 303 -15.86 -17.56 -31.14
CA ASN A 303 -16.41 -18.12 -32.38
C ASN A 303 -16.30 -17.29 -33.68
N ASP A 304 -15.12 -17.34 -34.32
CA ASP A 304 -14.99 -17.23 -35.78
C ASP A 304 -14.76 -18.63 -36.41
N ASN A 305 -15.68 -19.56 -36.15
CA ASN A 305 -15.78 -20.82 -36.88
C ASN A 305 -17.26 -21.19 -37.07
N VAL A 306 -17.94 -20.46 -37.98
CA VAL A 306 -19.04 -20.95 -38.82
C VAL A 306 -18.95 -20.26 -40.17
#